data_AF-B8FHE9-F1
#
_entry.id   AF-B8FHE9-F1
#
_cell.length_a   1.000
_cell.length_b   1.000
_cell.length_c   1.000
_cell.angle_alpha   90.00
_cell.angle_beta   90.00
_cell.angle_gamma   90.00
#
_symmetry.space_group_name_H-M   'P 1'
#
loop_
_entity.id
_entity.type
_entity.pdbx_description
1 polymer ?
#
loop_
_entity_poly.entity_id
_entity_poly.type
_entity_poly.pdbx_seq_one_letter_code
_entity_poly.pdbx_strand_id
1 'polypeptide(L)'
;MIPYLAVSLCIAICIEIALVVHIEKTAGRVQECMTASLGTVTRKGVSDHWKEKLLLYYSGRMFVASLKLGGLIFLIFTPALLVYYLGGRLDPAIPPFFISPKGLIFSTILSIVYLPARLAFRSSGKENQDYSASSRLLHNLALGPRIIREASFDVEQASLKAKPGAQGEHVFVSGLARAGTTLLMRLLYESGDFCSLTYRDMPFVLAPNLWKKLSAGSRKDMEKKERAHQDGVLVDFDSPEALEEVFWKTFCAEKYLHSDHLSPMKADQETVEKFRAYVASILCAYENAEGRYLSKNNNNILRLDAVRESFPNAVILIPFRHPLTHAASLMNQHRLFLKNQEQDAFALKYMTWLAHHEFGGGHRPFRFSDEAQAKGAPLTLDYWLRLWIEAYGFLYPKTNDVNGRLVCYEDLCENPATALDNLGKLAEIKRPMGRQNPIRSGGREVIDPFDPALLGKAESLYWQLREKGSWLTQAP
;
A
#
# COMPACT_ATOMS: atom_id res chain seq x y z
N MET A 1 5.21 -20.23 43.38
CA MET A 1 5.64 -18.94 42.77
C MET A 1 6.99 -19.03 42.08
N ILE A 2 7.97 -19.74 42.64
CA ILE A 2 9.33 -19.88 42.09
C ILE A 2 9.34 -20.34 40.60
N PRO A 3 8.53 -21.32 40.16
CA PRO A 3 8.51 -21.73 38.75
C PRO A 3 8.05 -20.65 37.76
N TYR A 4 7.07 -19.83 38.17
CA TYR A 4 6.57 -18.74 37.34
C TYR A 4 7.63 -17.65 37.16
N LEU A 5 8.36 -17.32 38.23
CA LEU A 5 9.42 -16.32 38.19
C LEU A 5 10.59 -16.78 37.30
N ALA A 6 11.02 -18.04 37.45
CA ALA A 6 12.09 -18.63 36.65
C ALA A 6 11.74 -18.66 35.15
N VAL A 7 10.52 -19.07 34.81
CA VAL A 7 10.01 -19.04 33.43
C VAL A 7 9.94 -17.60 32.90
N SER A 8 9.50 -16.65 33.73
CA SER A 8 9.38 -15.25 33.31
C SER A 8 10.73 -14.61 32.98
N LEU A 9 11.73 -14.84 33.84
CA LEU A 9 13.09 -14.37 33.60
C LEU A 9 13.70 -15.04 32.36
N CYS A 10 13.47 -16.35 32.18
CA CYS A 10 13.91 -17.09 31.00
C CYS A 10 13.40 -16.46 29.70
N ILE A 11 12.09 -16.18 29.64
CA ILE A 11 11.45 -15.61 28.45
C ILE A 11 11.99 -14.23 28.15
N ALA A 12 12.15 -13.38 29.16
CA ALA A 12 12.75 -12.06 29.00
C ALA A 12 14.16 -12.15 28.39
N ILE A 13 15.01 -13.05 28.90
CA ILE A 13 16.37 -13.26 28.39
C ILE A 13 16.35 -13.79 26.94
N CYS A 14 15.51 -14.78 26.63
CA CYS A 14 15.37 -15.30 25.26
C CYS A 14 14.95 -14.19 24.28
N ILE A 15 14.01 -13.33 24.69
CA ILE A 15 13.54 -12.20 23.88
C ILE A 15 14.67 -11.17 23.70
N GLU A 16 15.40 -10.79 24.75
CA GLU A 16 16.53 -9.85 24.62
C GLU A 16 17.61 -10.38 23.66
N ILE A 17 17.96 -11.68 23.76
CA ILE A 17 18.91 -12.31 22.85
C ILE A 17 18.37 -12.26 21.42
N ALA A 18 17.12 -12.65 21.20
CA ALA A 18 16.49 -12.63 19.88
C ALA A 18 16.50 -11.22 19.24
N LEU A 19 16.28 -10.17 20.05
CA LEU A 19 16.32 -8.78 19.58
C LEU A 19 17.74 -8.29 19.24
N VAL A 20 18.78 -8.85 19.86
CA VAL A 20 20.18 -8.46 19.61
C VAL A 20 20.77 -9.19 18.40
N VAL A 21 20.42 -10.46 18.20
CA VAL A 21 21.09 -11.32 17.20
C VAL A 21 20.62 -11.12 15.76
N HIS A 22 19.63 -10.25 15.50
CA HIS A 22 19.14 -9.88 14.17
C HIS A 22 18.93 -11.10 13.23
N ILE A 23 18.25 -12.13 13.72
CA ILE A 23 18.07 -13.42 13.04
C ILE A 23 17.50 -13.28 11.62
N GLU A 24 16.67 -12.26 11.39
CA GLU A 24 16.08 -11.90 10.09
C GLU A 24 17.15 -11.69 9.00
N LYS A 25 18.28 -11.04 9.32
CA LYS A 25 19.36 -10.78 8.34
C LYS A 25 20.00 -12.09 7.87
N THR A 26 20.14 -13.07 8.77
CA THR A 26 20.73 -14.37 8.44
C THR A 26 19.75 -15.24 7.67
N ALA A 27 18.47 -15.23 8.04
CA ALA A 27 17.40 -15.90 7.30
C ALA A 27 17.26 -15.34 5.87
N GLY A 28 17.31 -14.00 5.72
CA GLY A 28 17.30 -13.35 4.41
C GLY A 28 18.44 -13.80 3.50
N ARG A 29 19.66 -13.99 4.04
CA ARG A 29 20.81 -14.52 3.27
C ARG A 29 20.61 -15.96 2.78
N VAL A 30 19.93 -16.81 3.57
CA VAL A 30 19.57 -18.17 3.15
C VAL A 30 18.61 -18.08 1.97
N GLN A 31 17.57 -17.24 2.07
CA GLN A 31 16.59 -17.03 1.01
C GLN A 31 17.26 -16.47 -0.25
N GLU A 32 18.08 -15.43 -0.16
CA GLU A 32 18.84 -14.86 -1.29
C GLU A 32 19.68 -15.91 -2.03
N CYS A 33 20.40 -16.76 -1.29
CA CYS A 33 21.21 -17.83 -1.90
C CYS A 33 20.34 -18.88 -2.58
N MET A 34 19.18 -19.22 -2.01
CA MET A 34 18.21 -20.13 -2.60
C MET A 34 17.65 -19.58 -3.91
N THR A 35 17.21 -18.32 -3.93
CA THR A 35 16.70 -17.67 -5.15
C THR A 35 17.78 -17.55 -6.23
N ALA A 36 19.01 -17.21 -5.84
CA ALA A 36 20.15 -17.11 -6.76
C ALA A 36 20.56 -18.46 -7.35
N SER A 37 20.51 -19.53 -6.56
CA SER A 37 20.75 -20.91 -7.03
C SER A 37 19.71 -21.33 -8.06
N LEU A 38 18.41 -21.15 -7.75
CA LEU A 38 17.31 -21.43 -8.69
C LEU A 38 17.41 -20.61 -9.98
N GLY A 39 17.76 -19.32 -9.86
CA GLY A 39 17.96 -18.43 -11.01
C GLY A 39 19.16 -18.82 -11.88
N THR A 40 20.18 -19.48 -11.31
CA THR A 40 21.35 -19.96 -12.08
C THR A 40 20.97 -21.17 -12.96
N VAL A 41 20.12 -22.07 -12.46
CA VAL A 41 19.62 -23.22 -13.21
C VAL A 41 18.82 -22.78 -14.44
N THR A 42 17.98 -21.75 -14.28
CA THR A 42 17.05 -21.28 -15.32
C THR A 42 17.66 -20.32 -16.34
N ARG A 43 18.90 -19.82 -16.11
CA ARG A 43 19.57 -18.88 -17.02
C ARG A 43 19.98 -19.55 -18.34
N LYS A 44 19.44 -19.02 -19.44
CA LYS A 44 19.86 -19.32 -20.82
C LYS A 44 21.12 -18.50 -21.17
N GLY A 45 22.09 -19.10 -21.84
CA GLY A 45 23.34 -18.43 -22.27
C GLY A 45 24.55 -18.59 -21.35
N VAL A 46 24.44 -19.33 -20.23
CA VAL A 46 25.57 -19.71 -19.38
C VAL A 46 25.93 -21.18 -19.64
N SER A 47 27.19 -21.47 -19.93
CA SER A 47 27.66 -22.86 -20.12
C SER A 47 27.49 -23.69 -18.85
N ASP A 48 27.27 -24.99 -19.00
CA ASP A 48 27.04 -25.91 -17.86
C ASP A 48 28.20 -25.91 -16.85
N HIS A 49 29.45 -25.75 -17.31
CA HIS A 49 30.62 -25.61 -16.43
C HIS A 49 30.50 -24.43 -15.45
N TRP A 50 29.99 -23.29 -15.91
CA TRP A 50 29.80 -22.09 -15.08
C TRP A 50 28.56 -22.20 -14.19
N LYS A 51 27.51 -22.89 -14.66
CA LYS A 51 26.35 -23.21 -13.82
C LYS A 51 26.76 -24.08 -12.64
N GLU A 52 27.55 -25.12 -12.88
CA GLU A 52 28.06 -26.02 -11.83
C GLU A 52 28.88 -25.26 -10.77
N LYS A 53 29.85 -24.43 -11.19
CA LYS A 53 30.64 -23.60 -10.27
C LYS A 53 29.78 -22.64 -9.45
N LEU A 54 28.81 -21.97 -10.06
CA LEU A 54 27.91 -21.05 -9.37
C LEU A 54 26.98 -21.78 -8.40
N LEU A 55 26.46 -22.95 -8.77
CA LEU A 55 25.63 -23.79 -7.90
C LEU A 55 26.40 -24.26 -6.66
N LEU A 56 27.66 -24.68 -6.83
CA LEU A 56 28.54 -25.03 -5.71
C LEU A 56 28.81 -23.83 -4.81
N TYR A 57 29.06 -22.64 -5.39
CA TYR A 57 29.28 -21.41 -4.64
C TYR A 57 28.06 -21.01 -3.80
N TYR A 58 26.86 -20.97 -4.39
CA TYR A 58 25.63 -20.62 -3.67
C TYR A 58 25.24 -21.69 -2.65
N SER A 59 25.42 -22.98 -2.95
CA SER A 59 25.21 -24.07 -2.00
C SER A 59 26.12 -23.94 -0.78
N GLY A 60 27.40 -23.64 -0.97
CA GLY A 60 28.34 -23.41 0.13
C GLY A 60 27.96 -22.22 1.00
N ARG A 61 27.57 -21.09 0.38
CA ARG A 61 27.09 -19.92 1.12
C ARG A 61 25.78 -20.17 1.87
N MET A 62 24.86 -20.89 1.23
CA MET A 62 23.61 -21.30 1.85
C MET A 62 23.88 -22.19 3.07
N PHE A 63 24.78 -23.18 2.94
CA PHE A 63 25.17 -24.05 4.04
C PHE A 63 25.75 -23.28 5.23
N VAL A 64 26.67 -22.36 4.99
CA VAL A 64 27.24 -21.51 6.06
C VAL A 64 26.17 -20.61 6.69
N ALA A 65 25.26 -20.05 5.89
CA ALA A 65 24.16 -19.23 6.39
C ALA A 65 23.18 -20.06 7.24
N SER A 66 22.87 -21.29 6.83
CA SER A 66 22.03 -22.23 7.56
C SER A 66 22.68 -22.68 8.87
N LEU A 67 23.98 -22.97 8.89
CA LEU A 67 24.72 -23.26 10.12
C LEU A 67 24.69 -22.07 11.09
N LYS A 68 24.91 -20.86 10.57
CA LYS A 68 24.81 -19.62 11.38
C LYS A 68 23.40 -19.43 11.93
N LEU A 69 22.37 -19.65 11.10
CA LEU A 69 20.97 -19.55 11.52
C LEU A 69 20.66 -20.56 12.63
N GLY A 70 21.07 -21.82 12.46
CA GLY A 70 20.95 -22.86 13.48
C GLY A 70 21.66 -22.48 14.79
N GLY A 71 22.88 -21.92 14.69
CA GLY A 71 23.62 -21.42 15.85
C GLY A 71 22.92 -20.27 16.57
N LEU A 72 22.31 -19.33 15.83
CA LEU A 72 21.54 -18.23 16.42
C LEU A 72 20.26 -18.73 17.10
N ILE A 73 19.55 -19.68 16.48
CA ILE A 73 18.37 -20.32 17.10
C ILE A 73 18.79 -21.02 18.39
N PHE A 74 19.87 -21.80 18.35
CA PHE A 74 20.40 -22.47 19.53
C PHE A 74 20.75 -21.47 20.64
N LEU A 75 21.40 -20.35 20.29
CA LEU A 75 21.73 -19.28 21.24
C LEU A 75 20.48 -18.69 21.90
N ILE A 76 19.41 -18.45 21.14
CA ILE A 76 18.13 -17.95 21.66
C ILE A 76 17.50 -18.94 22.63
N PHE A 77 17.58 -20.24 22.38
CA PHE A 77 17.01 -21.28 23.25
C PHE A 77 17.94 -21.73 24.39
N THR A 78 19.21 -21.31 24.39
CA THR A 78 20.18 -21.67 25.43
C THR A 78 19.71 -21.31 26.85
N PRO A 79 19.13 -20.12 27.12
CA PRO A 79 18.58 -19.81 28.45
C PRO A 79 17.47 -20.77 28.88
N ALA A 80 16.61 -21.21 27.95
CA ALA A 80 15.54 -22.17 28.25
C ALA A 80 16.10 -23.53 28.64
N LEU A 81 17.13 -24.02 27.92
CA LEU A 81 17.83 -25.26 28.26
C LEU A 81 18.53 -25.17 29.62
N LEU A 82 19.17 -24.03 29.92
CA LEU A 82 19.83 -23.78 31.20
C LEU A 82 18.82 -23.73 32.36
N VAL A 83 17.70 -23.03 32.19
CA VAL A 83 16.64 -22.95 33.22
C VAL A 83 16.00 -24.33 33.44
N TYR A 84 15.81 -25.12 32.38
CA TYR A 84 15.33 -26.49 32.51
C TYR A 84 16.30 -27.37 33.34
N TYR A 85 17.60 -27.36 33.00
CA TYR A 85 18.58 -28.24 33.64
C TYR A 85 19.02 -27.77 35.04
N LEU A 86 19.33 -26.48 35.19
CA LEU A 86 19.79 -25.91 36.45
C LEU A 86 18.63 -25.57 37.39
N GLY A 87 17.49 -25.13 36.84
CA GLY A 87 16.28 -24.86 37.62
C GLY A 87 15.79 -26.11 38.33
N GLY A 88 15.86 -27.28 37.69
CA GLY A 88 15.53 -28.55 38.35
C GLY A 88 16.40 -28.91 39.56
N ARG A 89 17.61 -28.35 39.67
CA ARG A 89 18.48 -28.50 40.85
C ARG A 89 18.13 -27.53 41.98
N LEU A 90 17.51 -26.40 41.65
CA LEU A 90 17.11 -25.36 42.61
C LEU A 90 15.70 -25.62 43.15
N ASP A 91 14.77 -25.97 42.27
CA ASP A 91 13.40 -26.32 42.61
C ASP A 91 12.92 -27.42 41.63
N PRO A 92 12.67 -28.65 42.12
CA PRO A 92 12.18 -29.76 41.31
C PRO A 92 10.87 -29.46 40.56
N ALA A 93 10.11 -28.44 40.96
CA ALA A 93 8.87 -28.05 40.31
C ALA A 93 9.08 -27.25 39.00
N ILE A 94 10.29 -26.73 38.74
CA ILE A 94 10.57 -25.89 37.55
C ILE A 94 10.47 -26.69 36.23
N PRO A 95 11.20 -27.81 36.03
CA PRO A 95 11.13 -28.57 34.79
C PRO A 95 9.72 -29.06 34.42
N PRO A 96 8.93 -29.67 35.33
CA PRO A 96 7.59 -30.14 34.98
C PRO A 96 6.63 -28.99 34.71
N PHE A 97 6.79 -27.82 35.35
CA PHE A 97 6.00 -26.64 35.01
C PHE A 97 6.35 -26.11 33.61
N PHE A 98 7.63 -26.00 33.26
CA PHE A 98 8.12 -25.44 31.98
C PHE A 98 7.53 -26.17 30.76
N ILE A 99 7.43 -27.50 30.82
CA ILE A 99 6.90 -28.33 29.73
C ILE A 99 5.39 -28.60 29.84
N SER A 100 4.75 -28.22 30.95
CA SER A 100 3.32 -28.43 31.13
C SER A 100 2.49 -27.53 30.20
N PRO A 101 1.25 -27.92 29.84
CA PRO A 101 0.34 -27.05 29.09
C PRO A 101 0.13 -25.68 29.76
N LYS A 102 0.10 -25.64 31.10
CA LYS A 102 -0.04 -24.39 31.87
C LYS A 102 1.19 -23.48 31.71
N GLY A 103 2.40 -24.05 31.75
CA GLY A 103 3.64 -23.30 31.53
C GLY A 103 3.79 -22.81 30.09
N LEU A 104 3.38 -23.61 29.09
CA LEU A 104 3.36 -23.21 27.68
C LEU A 104 2.37 -22.07 27.41
N ILE A 105 1.16 -22.14 27.98
CA ILE A 105 0.19 -21.05 27.88
C ILE A 105 0.73 -19.78 28.57
N PHE A 106 1.27 -19.92 29.79
CA PHE A 106 1.85 -18.80 30.53
C PHE A 106 3.00 -18.14 29.78
N SER A 107 3.91 -18.93 29.22
CA SER A 107 5.05 -18.43 28.46
C SER A 107 4.66 -17.72 27.16
N THR A 108 3.63 -18.24 26.48
CA THR A 108 3.07 -17.64 25.27
C THR A 108 2.43 -16.28 25.59
N ILE A 109 1.58 -16.21 26.63
CA ILE A 109 0.95 -14.96 27.07
C ILE A 109 2.02 -13.95 27.48
N LEU A 110 3.01 -14.36 28.26
CA LEU A 110 4.09 -13.47 28.70
C LEU A 110 4.92 -12.96 27.53
N SER A 111 5.20 -13.80 26.53
CA SER A 111 5.92 -13.39 25.32
C SER A 111 5.12 -12.36 24.51
N ILE A 112 3.80 -12.57 24.38
CA ILE A 112 2.87 -11.65 23.71
C ILE A 112 2.80 -10.30 24.43
N VAL A 113 2.94 -10.26 25.75
CA VAL A 113 2.92 -9.00 26.52
C VAL A 113 4.30 -8.32 26.56
N TYR A 114 5.36 -9.09 26.80
CA TYR A 114 6.70 -8.57 27.04
C TYR A 114 7.36 -8.04 25.77
N LEU A 115 7.24 -8.75 24.65
CA LEU A 115 7.89 -8.33 23.40
C LEU A 115 7.38 -6.96 22.92
N PRO A 116 6.07 -6.66 22.85
CA PRO A 116 5.59 -5.34 22.51
C PRO A 116 5.96 -4.27 23.54
N ALA A 117 5.86 -4.57 24.84
CA ALA A 117 6.21 -3.63 25.91
C ALA A 117 7.68 -3.23 25.86
N ARG A 118 8.57 -4.19 25.59
CA ARG A 118 10.01 -3.98 25.50
C ARG A 118 10.43 -3.20 24.26
N LEU A 119 9.78 -3.48 23.13
CA LEU A 119 9.98 -2.72 21.90
C LEU A 119 9.51 -1.26 22.04
N ALA A 120 8.41 -1.02 22.76
CA ALA A 120 7.96 0.33 23.10
C ALA A 120 8.95 1.09 23.99
N PHE A 121 9.61 0.41 24.94
CA PHE A 121 10.60 1.02 25.83
C PHE A 121 11.93 1.34 25.12
N ARG A 122 12.34 0.53 24.12
CA ARG A 122 13.58 0.73 23.35
C ARG A 122 13.51 1.92 22.39
N SER A 123 12.32 2.33 21.96
CA SER A 123 12.14 3.41 20.99
C SER A 123 12.04 4.81 21.61
N SER A 124 12.24 4.94 22.93
CA SER A 124 12.28 6.23 23.67
C SER A 124 13.39 7.20 23.21
N GLY A 125 14.16 6.90 22.18
CA GLY A 125 15.09 7.83 21.54
C GLY A 125 14.38 8.60 20.42
N LYS A 126 13.98 9.86 20.71
CA LYS A 126 13.47 10.89 19.77
C LYS A 126 12.65 10.33 18.59
N GLU A 127 11.40 9.98 18.83
CA GLU A 127 10.45 9.62 17.75
C GLU A 127 9.41 10.71 17.51
N ASN A 128 9.12 10.94 16.22
CA ASN A 128 8.14 11.87 15.69
C ASN A 128 6.71 11.42 16.05
N GLN A 129 5.83 12.39 16.35
CA GLN A 129 4.59 12.25 17.14
C GLN A 129 3.39 11.50 16.51
N ASP A 130 3.58 10.68 15.47
CA ASP A 130 2.43 10.18 14.70
C ASP A 130 2.06 8.70 14.90
N TYR A 131 3.00 7.84 15.31
CA TYR A 131 2.69 6.42 15.54
C TYR A 131 3.50 5.83 16.69
N SER A 132 2.84 5.16 17.63
CA SER A 132 3.53 4.38 18.68
C SER A 132 4.32 3.22 18.06
N ALA A 133 5.42 2.81 18.71
CA ALA A 133 6.24 1.70 18.22
C ALA A 133 5.48 0.37 18.06
N SER A 134 4.46 0.14 18.90
CA SER A 134 3.57 -1.03 18.78
C SER A 134 2.67 -0.94 17.54
N SER A 135 2.19 0.25 17.19
CA SER A 135 1.47 0.49 15.94
C SER A 135 2.40 0.24 14.75
N ARG A 136 3.62 0.80 14.75
CA ARG A 136 4.62 0.55 13.69
C ARG A 136 4.89 -0.95 13.51
N LEU A 137 5.09 -1.70 14.59
CA LEU A 137 5.29 -3.15 14.53
C LEU A 137 4.08 -3.89 13.95
N LEU A 138 2.87 -3.53 14.37
CA LEU A 138 1.65 -4.14 13.85
C LEU A 138 1.50 -3.87 12.35
N HIS A 139 1.79 -2.65 11.89
CA HIS A 139 1.85 -2.31 10.46
C HIS A 139 2.93 -3.13 9.73
N ASN A 140 4.13 -3.28 10.31
CA ASN A 140 5.19 -4.09 9.72
C ASN A 140 4.77 -5.55 9.52
N LEU A 141 4.09 -6.12 10.52
CA LEU A 141 3.66 -7.51 10.50
C LEU A 141 2.46 -7.72 9.58
N ALA A 142 1.47 -6.84 9.59
CA ALA A 142 0.28 -6.99 8.74
C ALA A 142 0.56 -6.67 7.27
N LEU A 143 1.36 -5.64 6.98
CA LEU A 143 1.56 -5.14 5.61
C LEU A 143 2.88 -5.60 4.97
N GLY A 144 3.86 -6.08 5.75
CA GLY A 144 5.18 -6.46 5.23
C GLY A 144 5.17 -7.83 4.52
N PRO A 145 4.96 -8.94 5.24
CA PRO A 145 4.98 -10.28 4.67
C PRO A 145 3.76 -10.57 3.78
N ARG A 146 4.00 -11.02 2.55
CA ARG A 146 2.95 -11.44 1.61
C ARG A 146 2.07 -12.54 2.20
N ILE A 147 2.67 -13.52 2.88
CA ILE A 147 1.97 -14.64 3.51
C ILE A 147 0.93 -14.16 4.53
N ILE A 148 1.23 -13.12 5.31
CA ILE A 148 0.29 -12.59 6.31
C ILE A 148 -0.87 -11.88 5.61
N ARG A 149 -0.60 -11.15 4.53
CA ARG A 149 -1.64 -10.50 3.72
C ARG A 149 -2.57 -11.51 3.07
N GLU A 150 -2.03 -12.54 2.43
CA GLU A 150 -2.80 -13.64 1.83
C GLU A 150 -3.63 -14.38 2.88
N ALA A 151 -3.02 -14.77 4.00
CA ALA A 151 -3.74 -15.44 5.08
C ALA A 151 -4.87 -14.58 5.67
N SER A 152 -4.65 -13.25 5.80
CA SER A 152 -5.69 -12.35 6.29
C SER A 152 -6.88 -12.29 5.33
N PHE A 153 -6.60 -12.26 4.02
CA PHE A 153 -7.63 -12.30 2.99
C PHE A 153 -8.40 -13.62 3.01
N ASP A 154 -7.71 -14.76 3.07
CA ASP A 154 -8.34 -16.09 3.07
C ASP A 154 -9.25 -16.29 4.30
N VAL A 155 -8.82 -15.84 5.48
CA VAL A 155 -9.61 -15.88 6.71
C VAL A 155 -10.85 -14.99 6.60
N GLU A 156 -10.72 -13.78 6.03
CA GLU A 156 -11.86 -12.89 5.76
C GLU A 156 -12.86 -13.59 4.83
N GLN A 157 -12.39 -14.17 3.72
CA GLN A 157 -13.26 -14.85 2.75
C GLN A 157 -13.98 -16.05 3.34
N ALA A 158 -13.31 -16.84 4.19
CA ALA A 158 -13.92 -17.98 4.87
C ALA A 158 -14.96 -17.58 5.92
N SER A 159 -14.84 -16.38 6.48
CA SER A 159 -15.71 -15.88 7.57
C SER A 159 -17.03 -15.26 7.08
N LEU A 160 -17.12 -14.90 5.80
CA LEU A 160 -18.28 -14.24 5.21
C LEU A 160 -19.32 -15.26 4.73
N LYS A 161 -20.48 -15.29 5.38
CA LYS A 161 -21.58 -16.24 5.07
C LYS A 161 -22.36 -15.88 3.81
N ALA A 162 -22.46 -14.60 3.47
CA ALA A 162 -23.13 -14.10 2.28
C ALA A 162 -22.34 -12.90 1.74
N LYS A 163 -22.11 -12.88 0.42
CA LYS A 163 -21.42 -11.79 -0.26
C LYS A 163 -22.46 -10.97 -1.02
N PRO A 164 -22.54 -9.64 -0.83
CA PRO A 164 -23.41 -8.79 -1.63
C PRO A 164 -23.09 -8.95 -3.12
N GLY A 165 -24.10 -8.75 -3.97
CA GLY A 165 -23.96 -8.90 -5.40
C GLY A 165 -22.85 -8.00 -5.96
N ALA A 166 -21.93 -8.60 -6.71
CA ALA A 166 -20.71 -7.95 -7.23
C ALA A 166 -20.95 -7.00 -8.42
N GLN A 167 -22.20 -6.57 -8.67
CA GLN A 167 -22.56 -5.77 -9.86
C GLN A 167 -23.10 -4.38 -9.50
N GLY A 168 -22.86 -3.90 -8.27
CA GLY A 168 -23.23 -2.55 -7.90
C GLY A 168 -22.56 -1.50 -8.79
N GLU A 169 -23.17 -0.32 -8.89
CA GLU A 169 -22.67 0.83 -9.64
C GLU A 169 -21.51 1.49 -8.87
N HIS A 170 -20.37 0.80 -8.86
CA HIS A 170 -19.16 1.24 -8.19
C HIS A 170 -18.50 2.40 -8.95
N VAL A 171 -17.70 3.20 -8.24
CA VAL A 171 -16.92 4.29 -8.84
C VAL A 171 -15.44 4.08 -8.53
N PHE A 172 -14.61 4.08 -9.58
CA PHE A 172 -13.16 3.98 -9.48
C PHE A 172 -12.53 5.27 -10.00
N VAL A 173 -11.72 5.92 -9.19
CA VAL A 173 -10.96 7.11 -9.54
C VAL A 173 -9.50 6.73 -9.76
N SER A 174 -9.00 6.88 -10.99
CA SER A 174 -7.61 6.56 -11.32
C SER A 174 -7.02 7.54 -12.32
N GLY A 175 -5.82 8.02 -12.04
CA GLY A 175 -5.14 9.08 -12.78
C GLY A 175 -3.77 9.31 -12.17
N LEU A 176 -2.97 10.22 -12.72
CA LEU A 176 -1.72 10.59 -12.05
C LEU A 176 -2.02 11.22 -10.68
N ALA A 177 -1.09 11.06 -9.72
CA ALA A 177 -1.17 11.79 -8.47
C ALA A 177 -1.25 13.31 -8.74
N ARG A 178 -1.90 14.08 -7.85
CA ARG A 178 -2.09 15.55 -8.02
C ARG A 178 -2.96 15.98 -9.22
N ALA A 179 -3.59 15.06 -9.94
CA ALA A 179 -4.55 15.37 -11.00
C ALA A 179 -5.94 15.79 -10.50
N GLY A 180 -6.20 15.71 -9.19
CA GLY A 180 -7.54 15.89 -8.60
C GLY A 180 -8.20 14.58 -8.14
N THR A 181 -7.50 13.45 -8.17
CA THR A 181 -8.04 12.14 -7.74
C THR A 181 -8.57 12.14 -6.30
N THR A 182 -7.87 12.80 -5.37
CA THR A 182 -8.31 12.88 -3.96
C THR A 182 -9.51 13.82 -3.79
N LEU A 183 -9.58 14.89 -4.58
CA LEU A 183 -10.74 15.79 -4.58
C LEU A 183 -11.99 15.03 -5.03
N LEU A 184 -11.92 14.32 -6.15
CA LEU A 184 -13.03 13.50 -6.64
C LEU A 184 -13.47 12.46 -5.63
N MET A 185 -12.51 11.71 -5.05
CA MET A 185 -12.84 10.72 -4.02
C MET A 185 -13.59 11.35 -2.84
N ARG A 186 -13.18 12.53 -2.38
CA ARG A 186 -13.86 13.22 -1.27
C ARG A 186 -15.27 13.68 -1.64
N LEU A 187 -15.42 14.33 -2.79
CA LEU A 187 -16.72 14.81 -3.27
C LEU A 187 -17.73 13.65 -3.40
N LEU A 188 -17.27 12.52 -3.94
CA LEU A 188 -18.07 11.31 -4.09
C LEU A 188 -18.39 10.68 -2.73
N TYR A 189 -17.42 10.56 -1.83
CA TYR A 189 -17.61 9.97 -0.50
C TYR A 189 -18.53 10.81 0.39
N GLU A 190 -18.42 12.13 0.34
CA GLU A 190 -19.25 13.09 1.10
C GLU A 190 -20.74 13.01 0.72
N SER A 191 -21.09 12.43 -0.44
CA SER A 191 -22.49 12.16 -0.80
C SER A 191 -23.17 11.19 0.17
N GLY A 192 -22.40 10.28 0.79
CA GLY A 192 -22.92 9.19 1.62
C GLY A 192 -23.42 7.97 0.85
N ASP A 193 -23.31 7.95 -0.49
CA ASP A 193 -23.83 6.85 -1.31
C ASP A 193 -22.82 5.69 -1.49
N PHE A 194 -21.57 5.86 -1.04
CA PHE A 194 -20.47 4.92 -1.26
C PHE A 194 -19.76 4.45 0.02
N CYS A 195 -19.31 3.20 0.01
CA CYS A 195 -18.32 2.66 0.94
C CYS A 195 -16.91 2.79 0.34
N SER A 196 -15.94 3.16 1.18
CA SER A 196 -14.51 3.15 0.84
C SER A 196 -13.71 2.75 2.07
N LEU A 197 -12.52 2.21 1.84
CA LEU A 197 -11.56 2.01 2.93
C LEU A 197 -11.09 3.35 3.48
N THR A 198 -10.90 3.40 4.79
CA THR A 198 -10.37 4.54 5.54
C THR A 198 -9.15 4.12 6.35
N TYR A 199 -8.50 5.06 7.03
CA TYR A 199 -7.40 4.71 7.94
C TYR A 199 -7.83 3.81 9.10
N ARG A 200 -9.14 3.69 9.39
CA ARG A 200 -9.65 2.76 10.41
C ARG A 200 -9.51 1.30 10.02
N ASP A 201 -9.42 0.98 8.73
CA ASP A 201 -9.23 -0.38 8.24
C ASP A 201 -7.78 -0.84 8.34
N MET A 202 -6.86 0.09 8.65
CA MET A 202 -5.49 -0.27 8.92
C MET A 202 -5.34 -0.98 10.27
N PRO A 203 -4.45 -1.99 10.34
CA PRO A 203 -3.51 -2.38 9.29
C PRO A 203 -3.99 -3.57 8.42
N PHE A 204 -5.15 -4.15 8.71
CA PHE A 204 -5.68 -5.34 8.02
C PHE A 204 -6.69 -4.97 6.92
N VAL A 205 -6.26 -4.18 5.96
CA VAL A 205 -7.11 -3.67 4.86
C VAL A 205 -7.65 -4.75 3.91
N LEU A 206 -7.11 -5.97 3.98
CA LEU A 206 -7.60 -7.15 3.24
C LEU A 206 -8.64 -7.96 4.02
N ALA A 207 -8.83 -7.65 5.30
CA ALA A 207 -9.74 -8.33 6.22
C ALA A 207 -10.55 -7.32 7.08
N PRO A 208 -11.30 -6.39 6.45
CA PRO A 208 -11.96 -5.30 7.16
C PRO A 208 -13.00 -5.78 8.18
N ASN A 209 -13.74 -6.87 7.94
CA ASN A 209 -14.71 -7.38 8.91
C ASN A 209 -14.02 -8.03 10.12
N LEU A 210 -12.96 -8.82 9.89
CA LEU A 210 -12.14 -9.37 10.96
C LEU A 210 -11.55 -8.23 11.81
N TRP A 211 -10.98 -7.22 11.17
CA TRP A 211 -10.41 -6.08 11.87
C TRP A 211 -11.44 -5.30 12.67
N LYS A 212 -12.60 -5.00 12.10
CA LYS A 212 -13.73 -4.34 12.80
C LYS A 212 -14.09 -5.07 14.10
N LYS A 213 -14.07 -6.41 14.10
CA LYS A 213 -14.32 -7.23 15.30
C LYS A 213 -13.18 -7.15 16.32
N LEU A 214 -11.93 -7.24 15.86
CA LEU A 214 -10.75 -7.21 16.73
C LEU A 214 -10.52 -5.82 17.35
N SER A 215 -10.79 -4.76 16.61
CA SER A 215 -10.55 -3.38 17.03
C SER A 215 -11.70 -2.78 17.84
N ALA A 216 -12.85 -3.45 17.95
CA ALA A 216 -14.08 -2.93 18.56
C ALA A 216 -13.87 -2.38 19.98
N GLY A 217 -13.04 -3.05 20.80
CA GLY A 217 -12.72 -2.63 22.17
C GLY A 217 -11.66 -1.54 22.31
N SER A 218 -11.05 -1.09 21.20
CA SER A 218 -9.91 -0.15 21.20
C SER A 218 -10.16 1.13 20.38
N ARG A 219 -11.39 1.31 19.86
CA ARG A 219 -11.79 2.52 19.10
C ARG A 219 -11.74 3.74 20.02
N LYS A 220 -10.58 4.37 20.12
CA LYS A 220 -10.48 5.75 20.60
C LYS A 220 -10.88 6.69 19.46
N ASP A 221 -11.66 7.71 19.78
CA ASP A 221 -11.83 8.88 18.94
C ASP A 221 -10.49 9.61 18.89
N MET A 222 -9.68 9.32 17.87
CA MET A 222 -8.45 10.05 17.61
C MET A 222 -8.80 11.31 16.83
N GLU A 223 -8.48 12.48 17.40
CA GLU A 223 -8.76 13.78 16.82
C GLU A 223 -8.14 13.95 15.41
N LYS A 224 -8.86 14.72 14.59
CA LYS A 224 -8.52 15.14 13.22
C LYS A 224 -7.09 15.67 13.17
N LYS A 225 -6.22 15.03 12.37
CA LYS A 225 -4.85 15.50 12.13
C LYS A 225 -4.69 16.02 10.70
N GLU A 226 -3.90 17.07 10.54
CA GLU A 226 -3.54 17.58 9.23
C GLU A 226 -2.64 16.58 8.50
N ARG A 227 -2.87 16.38 7.20
CA ARG A 227 -2.14 15.40 6.39
C ARG A 227 -0.64 15.68 6.42
N ALA A 228 0.19 14.64 6.38
CA ALA A 228 1.64 14.74 6.13
C ALA A 228 2.00 15.27 4.72
N HIS A 229 1.01 15.77 3.96
CA HIS A 229 1.20 16.54 2.74
C HIS A 229 0.65 17.93 3.02
N GLN A 230 1.51 18.95 2.95
CA GLN A 230 1.17 20.36 3.16
C GLN A 230 0.30 20.91 2.00
N ASP A 231 -0.74 20.20 1.62
CA ASP A 231 -1.67 20.55 0.55
C ASP A 231 -2.93 21.26 1.06
N GLY A 232 -2.99 21.60 2.35
CA GLY A 232 -4.11 22.32 2.97
C GLY A 232 -5.37 21.46 3.13
N VAL A 233 -5.23 20.14 3.05
CA VAL A 233 -6.33 19.19 3.11
C VAL A 233 -6.31 18.49 4.48
N LEU A 234 -7.24 18.86 5.37
CA LEU A 234 -7.45 18.17 6.66
C LEU A 234 -7.96 16.73 6.40
N VAL A 235 -7.33 15.73 7.00
CA VAL A 235 -7.70 14.30 6.84
C VAL A 235 -8.07 13.75 8.22
N ASP A 236 -9.35 13.43 8.40
CA ASP A 236 -9.82 12.63 9.54
C ASP A 236 -9.45 11.16 9.32
N PHE A 237 -9.30 10.35 10.37
CA PHE A 237 -9.14 8.89 10.26
C PHE A 237 -10.31 8.23 9.52
N ASP A 238 -11.48 8.88 9.53
CA ASP A 238 -12.68 8.51 8.77
C ASP A 238 -12.65 8.91 7.29
N SER A 239 -11.59 9.59 6.83
CA SER A 239 -11.46 9.96 5.42
C SER A 239 -11.09 8.74 4.58
N PRO A 240 -11.67 8.61 3.37
CA PRO A 240 -11.30 7.56 2.46
C PRO A 240 -9.83 7.72 2.03
N GLU A 241 -9.13 6.60 1.80
CA GLU A 241 -7.72 6.58 1.41
C GLU A 241 -7.43 5.50 0.37
N ALA A 242 -6.33 5.66 -0.37
CA ALA A 242 -5.93 4.81 -1.49
C ALA A 242 -5.35 3.44 -1.08
N LEU A 243 -6.10 2.66 -0.31
CA LEU A 243 -5.61 1.42 0.33
C LEU A 243 -5.77 0.15 -0.52
N GLU A 244 -6.53 0.23 -1.62
CA GLU A 244 -6.75 -0.88 -2.57
C GLU A 244 -5.44 -1.43 -3.15
N GLU A 245 -4.39 -0.61 -3.24
CA GLU A 245 -3.10 -1.05 -3.80
C GLU A 245 -2.47 -2.22 -3.02
N VAL A 246 -2.80 -2.37 -1.74
CA VAL A 246 -2.36 -3.52 -0.92
C VAL A 246 -2.90 -4.84 -1.48
N PHE A 247 -4.12 -4.86 -2.03
CA PHE A 247 -4.68 -6.04 -2.70
C PHE A 247 -3.85 -6.38 -3.94
N TRP A 248 -3.64 -5.43 -4.84
CA TRP A 248 -2.91 -5.63 -6.09
C TRP A 248 -1.46 -6.02 -5.85
N LYS A 249 -0.80 -5.39 -4.86
CA LYS A 249 0.54 -5.78 -4.45
C LYS A 249 0.60 -7.21 -3.91
N THR A 250 -0.45 -7.68 -3.24
CA THR A 250 -0.49 -9.02 -2.66
C THR A 250 -0.59 -10.10 -3.73
N PHE A 251 -1.49 -9.92 -4.69
CA PHE A 251 -1.81 -10.95 -5.68
C PHE A 251 -1.12 -10.76 -7.04
N CYS A 252 -0.58 -9.57 -7.32
CA CYS A 252 -0.07 -9.22 -8.65
C CYS A 252 1.27 -8.49 -8.68
N ALA A 253 1.96 -8.26 -7.54
CA ALA A 253 3.21 -7.49 -7.53
C ALA A 253 4.21 -7.91 -8.60
N GLU A 254 4.43 -9.21 -8.79
CA GLU A 254 5.38 -9.73 -9.78
C GLU A 254 5.04 -9.37 -11.24
N LYS A 255 3.79 -9.00 -11.52
CA LYS A 255 3.31 -8.66 -12.87
C LYS A 255 3.50 -7.19 -13.25
N TYR A 256 3.63 -6.28 -12.27
CA TYR A 256 3.69 -4.83 -12.54
C TYR A 256 4.76 -4.07 -11.74
N LEU A 257 5.19 -4.60 -10.59
CA LEU A 257 6.05 -3.91 -9.65
C LEU A 257 7.50 -4.34 -9.84
N HIS A 258 8.28 -3.53 -10.58
CA HIS A 258 9.71 -3.76 -10.78
C HIS A 258 10.54 -2.95 -9.77
N SER A 259 11.87 -3.12 -9.78
CA SER A 259 12.78 -2.40 -8.88
C SER A 259 12.85 -0.90 -9.18
N ASP A 260 12.75 -0.53 -10.45
CA ASP A 260 12.98 0.82 -10.99
C ASP A 260 11.74 1.44 -11.65
N HIS A 261 10.69 0.67 -11.93
CA HIS A 261 9.49 1.15 -12.62
C HIS A 261 8.24 0.33 -12.29
N LEU A 262 7.08 0.82 -12.76
CA LEU A 262 5.81 0.12 -12.76
C LEU A 262 5.32 -0.10 -14.20
N SER A 263 4.87 -1.29 -14.54
CA SER A 263 4.45 -1.67 -15.91
C SER A 263 2.96 -2.00 -15.99
N PRO A 264 2.29 -1.79 -17.13
CA PRO A 264 0.94 -2.31 -17.37
C PRO A 264 0.87 -3.81 -17.11
N MET A 265 -0.24 -4.27 -16.55
CA MET A 265 -0.47 -5.69 -16.27
C MET A 265 -1.86 -6.13 -16.68
N LYS A 266 -1.99 -7.44 -16.92
CA LYS A 266 -3.28 -8.11 -17.08
C LYS A 266 -3.52 -9.03 -15.88
N ALA A 267 -4.67 -8.87 -15.23
CA ALA A 267 -5.12 -9.79 -14.20
C ALA A 267 -5.57 -11.11 -14.86
N ASP A 268 -5.34 -12.23 -14.17
CA ASP A 268 -5.97 -13.50 -14.55
C ASP A 268 -7.37 -13.59 -13.93
N GLN A 269 -8.15 -14.57 -14.38
CA GLN A 269 -9.52 -14.79 -13.93
C GLN A 269 -9.60 -14.99 -12.41
N GLU A 270 -8.63 -15.70 -11.81
CA GLU A 270 -8.56 -15.91 -10.37
C GLU A 270 -8.39 -14.57 -9.62
N THR A 271 -7.51 -13.69 -10.10
CA THR A 271 -7.31 -12.36 -9.52
C THR A 271 -8.58 -11.51 -9.66
N VAL A 272 -9.26 -11.55 -10.80
CA VAL A 272 -10.52 -10.83 -11.04
C VAL A 272 -11.60 -11.27 -10.03
N GLU A 273 -11.71 -12.58 -9.77
CA GLU A 273 -12.63 -13.14 -8.79
C GLU A 273 -12.25 -12.78 -7.36
N LYS A 274 -10.96 -12.82 -7.01
CA LYS A 274 -10.45 -12.33 -5.72
C LYS A 274 -10.75 -10.84 -5.53
N PHE A 275 -10.64 -10.04 -6.57
CA PHE A 275 -10.92 -8.59 -6.48
C PHE A 275 -12.42 -8.33 -6.26
N ARG A 276 -13.30 -9.06 -6.95
CA ARG A 276 -14.76 -9.01 -6.67
C ARG A 276 -15.06 -9.42 -5.22
N ALA A 277 -14.44 -10.49 -4.75
CA ALA A 277 -14.60 -10.97 -3.38
C ALA A 277 -14.07 -9.98 -2.34
N TYR A 278 -12.96 -9.31 -2.65
CA TYR A 278 -12.38 -8.25 -1.83
C TYR A 278 -13.35 -7.07 -1.67
N VAL A 279 -13.87 -6.54 -2.77
CA VAL A 279 -14.86 -5.45 -2.73
C VAL A 279 -16.12 -5.87 -1.99
N ALA A 280 -16.63 -7.08 -2.22
CA ALA A 280 -17.79 -7.59 -1.49
C ALA A 280 -17.55 -7.64 0.03
N SER A 281 -16.33 -7.96 0.46
CA SER A 281 -15.95 -7.97 1.88
C SER A 281 -15.97 -6.56 2.49
N ILE A 282 -15.47 -5.58 1.74
CA ILE A 282 -15.56 -4.16 2.14
C ILE A 282 -17.02 -3.75 2.29
N LEU A 283 -17.86 -4.06 1.29
CA LEU A 283 -19.28 -3.74 1.35
C LEU A 283 -19.98 -4.38 2.58
N CYS A 284 -19.63 -5.61 2.95
CA CYS A 284 -20.14 -6.23 4.18
C CYS A 284 -19.72 -5.50 5.46
N ALA A 285 -18.51 -4.92 5.50
CA ALA A 285 -18.02 -4.26 6.70
C ALA A 285 -18.74 -2.93 6.99
N TYR A 286 -19.32 -2.31 5.96
CA TYR A 286 -19.95 -1.00 5.99
C TYR A 286 -21.46 -1.12 5.69
N GLU A 287 -22.26 -1.26 6.74
CA GLU A 287 -23.72 -1.43 6.70
C GLU A 287 -24.48 -0.19 6.16
N ASN A 288 -23.79 0.94 5.95
CA ASN A 288 -24.41 2.25 5.76
C ASN A 288 -24.54 2.72 4.30
N ALA A 289 -23.87 2.08 3.33
CA ALA A 289 -24.03 2.44 1.92
C ALA A 289 -24.84 1.39 1.18
N GLU A 290 -25.50 1.80 0.10
CA GLU A 290 -26.38 0.97 -0.72
C GLU A 290 -25.64 -0.11 -1.54
N GLY A 291 -24.55 -0.67 -1.02
CA GLY A 291 -23.75 -1.69 -1.69
C GLY A 291 -22.86 -1.14 -2.81
N ARG A 292 -22.53 0.16 -2.80
CA ARG A 292 -21.69 0.80 -3.81
C ARG A 292 -20.30 1.08 -3.28
N TYR A 293 -19.28 0.65 -4.01
CA TYR A 293 -17.88 0.84 -3.65
C TYR A 293 -17.31 2.08 -4.35
N LEU A 294 -16.52 2.85 -3.62
CA LEU A 294 -15.69 3.94 -4.13
C LEU A 294 -14.23 3.63 -3.84
N SER A 295 -13.40 3.70 -4.89
CA SER A 295 -11.96 3.56 -4.76
C SER A 295 -11.24 4.71 -5.44
N LYS A 296 -10.14 5.14 -4.83
CA LYS A 296 -9.10 5.89 -5.53
C LYS A 296 -7.82 5.07 -5.50
N ASN A 297 -7.24 4.84 -6.67
CA ASN A 297 -5.93 4.22 -6.77
C ASN A 297 -5.21 4.74 -8.03
N ASN A 298 -4.08 5.44 -7.85
CA ASN A 298 -3.32 5.99 -8.99
C ASN A 298 -2.73 4.87 -9.86
N ASN A 299 -2.32 3.75 -9.26
CA ASN A 299 -1.72 2.63 -9.98
C ASN A 299 -2.74 1.83 -10.81
N ASN A 300 -4.05 2.07 -10.62
CA ASN A 300 -5.07 1.45 -11.47
C ASN A 300 -4.95 1.85 -12.94
N ILE A 301 -4.25 2.94 -13.28
CA ILE A 301 -3.83 3.27 -14.65
C ILE A 301 -3.25 2.04 -15.36
N LEU A 302 -2.48 1.20 -14.65
CA LEU A 302 -1.77 0.05 -15.21
C LEU A 302 -2.67 -1.18 -15.46
N ARG A 303 -3.93 -1.14 -15.00
CA ARG A 303 -4.79 -2.32 -14.89
C ARG A 303 -6.28 -2.00 -15.03
N LEU A 304 -6.63 -0.93 -15.75
CA LEU A 304 -8.03 -0.51 -15.94
C LEU A 304 -8.90 -1.62 -16.56
N ASP A 305 -8.33 -2.48 -17.40
CA ASP A 305 -9.04 -3.64 -17.96
C ASP A 305 -9.51 -4.60 -16.87
N ALA A 306 -8.66 -4.89 -15.89
CA ALA A 306 -9.00 -5.77 -14.77
C ALA A 306 -10.12 -5.17 -13.92
N VAL A 307 -10.09 -3.85 -13.69
CA VAL A 307 -11.17 -3.14 -12.98
C VAL A 307 -12.49 -3.24 -13.74
N ARG A 308 -12.48 -2.98 -15.06
CA ARG A 308 -13.67 -3.08 -15.91
C ARG A 308 -14.18 -4.52 -16.00
N GLU A 309 -13.30 -5.50 -16.12
CA GLU A 309 -13.64 -6.92 -16.16
C GLU A 309 -14.27 -7.38 -14.82
N SER A 310 -13.73 -6.93 -13.69
CA SER A 310 -14.31 -7.19 -12.39
C SER A 310 -15.68 -6.55 -12.23
N PHE A 311 -15.87 -5.31 -12.71
CA PHE A 311 -17.10 -4.54 -12.53
C PHE A 311 -17.56 -3.86 -13.84
N PRO A 312 -18.28 -4.59 -14.70
CA PRO A 312 -18.71 -4.09 -16.01
C PRO A 312 -19.62 -2.86 -15.96
N ASN A 313 -20.33 -2.64 -14.85
CA ASN A 313 -21.24 -1.50 -14.65
C ASN A 313 -20.57 -0.32 -13.92
N ALA A 314 -19.30 -0.43 -13.54
CA ALA A 314 -18.64 0.62 -12.78
C ALA A 314 -18.37 1.87 -13.64
N VAL A 315 -18.39 3.03 -12.99
CA VAL A 315 -17.91 4.28 -13.55
C VAL A 315 -16.43 4.41 -13.22
N ILE A 316 -15.60 4.61 -14.25
CA ILE A 316 -14.16 4.84 -14.09
C ILE A 316 -13.88 6.29 -14.43
N LEU A 317 -13.47 7.08 -13.43
CA LEU A 317 -13.15 8.50 -13.58
C LEU A 317 -11.64 8.69 -13.69
N ILE A 318 -11.21 9.37 -14.74
CA ILE A 318 -9.81 9.61 -15.06
C ILE A 318 -9.55 11.11 -15.07
N PRO A 319 -9.18 11.70 -13.91
CA PRO A 319 -8.91 13.12 -13.86
C PRO A 319 -7.59 13.46 -14.54
N PHE A 320 -7.58 14.62 -15.19
CA PHE A 320 -6.38 15.21 -15.77
C PHE A 320 -6.38 16.73 -15.51
N ARG A 321 -5.21 17.34 -15.64
CA ARG A 321 -4.95 18.74 -15.32
C ARG A 321 -4.00 19.33 -16.36
N HIS A 322 -4.04 20.64 -16.57
CA HIS A 322 -3.14 21.36 -17.45
C HIS A 322 -1.68 20.90 -17.24
N PRO A 323 -0.98 20.48 -18.31
CA PRO A 323 0.27 19.73 -18.20
C PRO A 323 1.35 20.48 -17.43
N LEU A 324 1.54 21.77 -17.71
CA LEU A 324 2.56 22.60 -17.05
C LEU A 324 2.37 22.68 -15.53
N THR A 325 1.19 23.10 -15.08
CA THR A 325 0.91 23.26 -13.64
C THR A 325 0.83 21.92 -12.91
N HIS A 326 0.40 20.87 -13.61
CA HIS A 326 0.37 19.52 -13.07
C HIS A 326 1.79 18.95 -12.87
N ALA A 327 2.65 19.04 -13.89
CA ALA A 327 4.04 18.61 -13.83
C ALA A 327 4.81 19.35 -12.71
N ALA A 328 4.60 20.66 -12.59
CA ALA A 328 5.16 21.44 -11.48
C ALA A 328 4.65 20.98 -10.11
N SER A 329 3.36 20.64 -9.97
CA SER A 329 2.82 20.10 -8.71
C SER A 329 3.40 18.73 -8.37
N LEU A 330 3.63 17.86 -9.36
CA LEU A 330 4.24 16.54 -9.17
C LEU A 330 5.69 16.68 -8.71
N MET A 331 6.46 17.53 -9.39
CA MET A 331 7.87 17.79 -9.07
C MET A 331 8.05 18.37 -7.66
N ASN A 332 7.26 19.38 -7.32
CA ASN A 332 7.31 19.97 -5.99
C ASN A 332 6.96 18.97 -4.90
N GLN A 333 6.03 18.06 -5.18
CA GLN A 333 5.68 17.02 -4.25
C GLN A 333 6.81 15.97 -4.12
N HIS A 334 7.45 15.59 -5.21
CA HIS A 334 8.67 14.77 -5.16
C HIS A 334 9.76 15.39 -4.27
N ARG A 335 10.04 16.70 -4.44
CA ARG A 335 11.01 17.45 -3.62
C ARG A 335 10.63 17.42 -2.13
N LEU A 336 9.35 17.63 -1.80
CA LEU A 336 8.87 17.58 -0.42
C LEU A 336 9.04 16.19 0.21
N PHE A 337 8.73 15.13 -0.54
CA PHE A 337 8.91 13.76 -0.08
C PHE A 337 10.38 13.42 0.17
N LEU A 338 11.30 13.83 -0.69
CA LEU A 338 12.75 13.63 -0.47
C LEU A 338 13.18 14.28 0.86
N LYS A 339 12.80 15.55 1.07
CA LYS A 339 13.12 16.28 2.30
C LYS A 339 12.52 15.61 3.56
N ASN A 340 11.28 15.14 3.48
CA ASN A 340 10.62 14.48 4.61
C ASN A 340 11.24 13.10 4.93
N GLN A 341 11.63 12.34 3.90
CA GLN A 341 12.22 11.01 4.06
C GLN A 341 13.66 11.05 4.61
N GLU A 342 14.40 12.14 4.37
CA GLU A 342 15.68 12.39 5.06
C GLU A 342 15.51 12.51 6.58
N GLN A 343 14.35 12.97 7.04
CA GLN A 343 14.05 13.19 8.46
C GLN A 343 13.38 11.98 9.13
N ASP A 344 12.70 11.12 8.37
CA ASP A 344 12.05 9.91 8.87
C ASP A 344 12.22 8.72 7.92
N ALA A 345 13.17 7.83 8.24
CA ALA A 345 13.40 6.61 7.50
C ALA A 345 12.20 5.63 7.52
N PHE A 346 11.29 5.74 8.50
CA PHE A 346 10.08 4.92 8.55
C PHE A 346 9.09 5.33 7.44
N ALA A 347 9.00 6.61 7.09
CA ALA A 347 8.09 7.10 6.07
C ALA A 347 8.33 6.44 4.70
N LEU A 348 9.59 6.27 4.28
CA LEU A 348 9.94 5.57 3.05
C LEU A 348 9.50 4.10 3.08
N LYS A 349 9.74 3.42 4.21
CA LYS A 349 9.39 2.01 4.39
C LYS A 349 7.88 1.81 4.39
N TYR A 350 7.14 2.69 5.06
CA TYR A 350 5.68 2.71 5.11
C TYR A 350 5.06 2.89 3.72
N MET A 351 5.51 3.90 2.96
CA MET A 351 5.03 4.13 1.60
C MET A 351 5.32 2.94 0.68
N THR A 352 6.49 2.33 0.82
CA THR A 352 6.85 1.11 0.08
C THR A 352 5.93 -0.06 0.43
N TRP A 353 5.47 -0.19 1.68
CA TRP A 353 4.50 -1.22 2.04
C TRP A 353 3.15 -1.04 1.36
N LEU A 354 2.70 0.21 1.24
CA LEU A 354 1.48 0.57 0.53
C LEU A 354 1.64 0.56 -1.01
N ALA A 355 2.85 0.32 -1.52
CA ALA A 355 3.19 0.41 -2.95
C ALA A 355 2.88 1.79 -3.57
N HIS A 356 3.00 2.84 -2.74
CA HIS A 356 3.03 4.22 -3.19
C HIS A 356 4.43 4.59 -3.64
N HIS A 357 4.65 4.56 -4.95
CA HIS A 357 5.91 4.82 -5.63
C HIS A 357 5.92 6.13 -6.43
N GLU A 358 4.98 7.02 -6.17
CA GLU A 358 4.78 8.24 -6.96
C GLU A 358 5.84 9.32 -6.68
N PHE A 359 6.48 9.30 -5.49
CA PHE A 359 7.36 10.38 -5.02
C PHE A 359 8.49 9.89 -4.09
N GLY A 360 9.49 10.75 -3.88
CA GLY A 360 10.58 10.53 -2.92
C GLY A 360 11.64 9.53 -3.38
N GLY A 361 12.45 9.02 -2.45
CA GLY A 361 13.51 8.04 -2.70
C GLY A 361 13.01 6.65 -3.09
N GLY A 362 11.71 6.38 -2.90
CA GLY A 362 11.04 5.17 -3.36
C GLY A 362 10.36 5.29 -4.72
N HIS A 363 10.60 6.41 -5.42
CA HIS A 363 9.95 6.73 -6.70
C HIS A 363 10.23 5.66 -7.77
N ARG A 364 9.16 5.20 -8.43
CA ARG A 364 9.21 4.27 -9.57
C ARG A 364 8.24 4.78 -10.64
N PRO A 365 8.72 5.35 -11.75
CA PRO A 365 7.83 5.82 -12.82
C PRO A 365 7.00 4.71 -13.42
N PHE A 366 5.85 5.09 -13.96
CA PHE A 366 5.13 4.26 -14.91
C PHE A 366 5.94 4.13 -16.21
N ARG A 367 5.98 2.91 -16.77
CA ARG A 367 6.59 2.59 -18.07
C ARG A 367 5.55 1.84 -18.90
N PHE A 368 4.94 2.54 -19.86
CA PHE A 368 3.82 2.00 -20.65
C PHE A 368 4.24 1.21 -21.88
N SER A 369 5.49 1.39 -22.33
CA SER A 369 6.14 0.60 -23.38
C SER A 369 7.64 0.52 -23.11
N ASP A 370 8.34 -0.39 -23.79
CA ASP A 370 9.81 -0.54 -23.65
C ASP A 370 10.56 0.74 -24.10
N GLU A 371 9.97 1.51 -25.02
CA GLU A 371 10.51 2.78 -25.50
C GLU A 371 10.16 3.96 -24.57
N ALA A 372 9.10 3.83 -23.75
CA ALA A 372 8.63 4.84 -22.82
C ALA A 372 9.43 4.81 -21.51
N GLN A 373 10.72 5.12 -21.59
CA GLN A 373 11.53 5.39 -20.42
C GLN A 373 11.57 6.90 -20.18
N ALA A 374 10.95 7.38 -19.11
CA ALA A 374 11.09 8.76 -18.67
C ALA A 374 12.58 9.10 -18.50
N LYS A 375 13.14 9.81 -19.48
CA LYS A 375 14.54 10.23 -19.50
C LYS A 375 14.72 11.44 -18.58
N GLY A 376 15.82 11.47 -17.86
CA GLY A 376 16.19 12.58 -16.97
C GLY A 376 15.91 12.32 -15.51
N ALA A 377 16.18 13.32 -14.68
CA ALA A 377 16.02 13.23 -13.23
C ALA A 377 14.63 13.72 -12.78
N PRO A 378 14.01 13.09 -11.76
CA PRO A 378 12.70 13.50 -11.21
C PRO A 378 12.71 14.84 -10.47
N LEU A 379 13.85 15.56 -10.49
CA LEU A 379 14.01 16.93 -9.99
C LEU A 379 13.82 18.01 -11.08
N THR A 380 13.57 17.60 -12.32
CA THR A 380 13.41 18.49 -13.49
C THR A 380 11.96 18.52 -13.96
N LEU A 381 11.49 19.67 -14.45
CA LEU A 381 10.12 19.81 -14.91
C LEU A 381 9.84 18.98 -16.18
N ASP A 382 10.82 18.89 -17.08
CA ASP A 382 10.76 18.08 -18.30
C ASP A 382 10.52 16.60 -18.03
N TYR A 383 11.11 16.06 -16.97
CA TYR A 383 10.86 14.68 -16.55
C TYR A 383 9.37 14.43 -16.28
N TRP A 384 8.72 15.36 -15.57
CA TRP A 384 7.30 15.24 -15.22
C TRP A 384 6.37 15.53 -16.39
N LEU A 385 6.76 16.43 -17.30
CA LEU A 385 6.05 16.63 -18.57
C LEU A 385 6.09 15.38 -19.45
N ARG A 386 7.25 14.71 -19.55
CA ARG A 386 7.37 13.42 -20.27
C ARG A 386 6.47 12.36 -19.65
N LEU A 387 6.53 12.19 -18.33
CA LEU A 387 5.66 11.25 -17.62
C LEU A 387 4.17 11.57 -17.83
N TRP A 388 3.80 12.86 -17.85
CA TRP A 388 2.43 13.30 -18.13
C TRP A 388 2.00 12.90 -19.54
N ILE A 389 2.84 13.17 -20.55
CA ILE A 389 2.57 12.80 -21.95
C ILE A 389 2.42 11.28 -22.09
N GLU A 390 3.31 10.51 -21.49
CA GLU A 390 3.29 9.05 -21.54
C GLU A 390 2.03 8.49 -20.88
N ALA A 391 1.70 8.96 -19.67
CA ALA A 391 0.53 8.48 -18.93
C ALA A 391 -0.79 8.79 -19.64
N TYR A 392 -0.98 10.04 -20.08
CA TYR A 392 -2.23 10.39 -20.75
C TYR A 392 -2.27 9.96 -22.22
N GLY A 393 -1.13 9.80 -22.87
CA GLY A 393 -1.04 9.18 -24.19
C GLY A 393 -1.47 7.71 -24.15
N PHE A 394 -1.14 7.00 -23.07
CA PHE A 394 -1.63 5.66 -22.79
C PHE A 394 -3.12 5.66 -22.40
N LEU A 395 -3.55 6.56 -21.52
CA LEU A 395 -4.94 6.59 -21.02
C LEU A 395 -5.96 7.07 -22.04
N TYR A 396 -5.59 7.97 -22.95
CA TYR A 396 -6.52 8.57 -23.92
C TYR A 396 -7.24 7.52 -24.78
N PRO A 397 -6.56 6.59 -25.48
CA PRO A 397 -7.25 5.51 -26.18
C PRO A 397 -7.92 4.54 -25.20
N LYS A 398 -7.28 4.25 -24.07
CA LYS A 398 -7.76 3.28 -23.06
C LYS A 398 -9.12 3.62 -22.49
N THR A 399 -9.44 4.91 -22.38
CA THR A 399 -10.76 5.37 -21.92
C THR A 399 -11.91 4.85 -22.77
N ASN A 400 -11.71 4.54 -24.06
CA ASN A 400 -12.75 3.90 -24.87
C ASN A 400 -12.96 2.44 -24.46
N ASP A 401 -11.87 1.67 -24.34
CA ASP A 401 -11.91 0.24 -24.03
C ASP A 401 -12.61 -0.05 -22.70
N VAL A 402 -12.36 0.82 -21.72
CA VAL A 402 -12.91 0.66 -20.37
C VAL A 402 -14.09 1.58 -20.09
N ASN A 403 -14.68 2.23 -21.10
CA ASN A 403 -15.73 3.25 -20.92
C ASN A 403 -15.42 4.23 -19.77
N GLY A 404 -14.17 4.70 -19.74
CA GLY A 404 -13.66 5.65 -18.75
C GLY A 404 -14.06 7.08 -19.10
N ARG A 405 -14.35 7.88 -18.08
CA ARG A 405 -14.74 9.28 -18.22
C ARG A 405 -13.60 10.18 -17.80
N LEU A 406 -13.11 10.97 -18.77
CA LEU A 406 -12.09 11.98 -18.51
C LEU A 406 -12.70 13.14 -17.74
N VAL A 407 -12.04 13.58 -16.67
CA VAL A 407 -12.49 14.68 -15.82
C VAL A 407 -11.43 15.78 -15.85
N CYS A 408 -11.73 16.89 -16.51
CA CYS A 408 -10.84 18.04 -16.55
C CYS A 408 -10.89 18.77 -15.20
N TYR A 409 -9.75 18.87 -14.53
CA TYR A 409 -9.66 19.57 -13.25
C TYR A 409 -9.97 21.06 -13.38
N GLU A 410 -9.49 21.71 -14.43
CA GLU A 410 -9.78 23.13 -14.69
C GLU A 410 -11.28 23.37 -14.86
N ASP A 411 -11.98 22.51 -15.60
CA ASP A 411 -13.43 22.62 -15.79
C ASP A 411 -14.21 22.44 -14.47
N LEU A 412 -13.74 21.54 -13.60
CA LEU A 412 -14.30 21.34 -12.26
C LEU A 412 -14.10 22.57 -11.36
N CYS A 413 -13.01 23.32 -11.54
CA CYS A 413 -12.73 24.57 -10.83
C CYS A 413 -13.52 25.77 -11.38
N GLU A 414 -13.61 25.89 -12.71
CA GLU A 414 -14.21 27.03 -13.40
C GLU A 414 -15.75 26.96 -13.38
N ASN A 415 -16.32 25.76 -13.50
CA ASN A 415 -17.77 25.54 -13.58
C ASN A 415 -18.25 24.51 -12.55
N PRO A 416 -17.99 24.70 -11.24
CA PRO A 416 -18.18 23.66 -10.24
C PRO A 416 -19.65 23.21 -10.12
N ALA A 417 -20.62 24.10 -10.26
CA ALA A 417 -22.03 23.74 -10.15
C ALA A 417 -22.46 22.74 -11.23
N THR A 418 -22.21 23.07 -12.51
CA THR A 418 -22.53 22.21 -13.65
C THR A 418 -21.71 20.91 -13.63
N ALA A 419 -20.41 21.02 -13.33
CA ALA A 419 -19.52 19.87 -13.26
C ALA A 419 -19.94 18.88 -12.18
N LEU A 420 -20.34 19.36 -11.00
CA LEU A 420 -20.84 18.52 -9.91
C LEU A 420 -22.21 17.92 -10.22
N ASP A 421 -23.11 18.66 -10.88
CA ASP A 421 -24.41 18.12 -11.30
C ASP A 421 -24.25 16.98 -12.32
N ASN A 422 -23.44 17.18 -13.36
CA ASN A 422 -23.16 16.16 -14.36
C ASN A 422 -22.42 14.95 -13.79
N LEU A 423 -21.45 15.18 -12.90
CA LEU A 423 -20.76 14.10 -12.18
C LEU A 423 -21.74 13.33 -11.28
N GLY A 424 -22.67 14.03 -10.62
CA GLY A 424 -23.71 13.43 -9.78
C GLY A 424 -24.67 12.57 -10.58
N LYS A 425 -25.11 13.04 -11.75
CA LYS A 425 -25.95 12.28 -12.69
C LYS A 425 -25.24 11.03 -13.21
N LEU A 426 -23.99 11.17 -13.66
CA LEU A 426 -23.18 10.07 -14.16
C LEU A 426 -22.97 8.98 -13.11
N ALA A 427 -22.71 9.39 -11.86
CA ALA A 427 -22.47 8.49 -10.75
C ALA A 427 -23.74 8.15 -9.97
N GLU A 428 -24.93 8.48 -10.47
CA GLU A 428 -26.22 8.20 -9.84
C GLU A 428 -26.27 8.58 -8.35
N ILE A 429 -25.80 9.78 -8.04
CA ILE A 429 -25.71 10.29 -6.68
C ILE A 429 -27.04 10.91 -6.28
N LYS A 430 -27.58 10.49 -5.13
CA LYS A 430 -28.90 10.91 -4.62
C LYS A 430 -28.86 12.27 -3.92
N ARG A 431 -27.71 12.63 -3.36
CA ARG A 431 -27.54 13.86 -2.58
C ARG A 431 -26.64 14.86 -3.29
N PRO A 432 -26.97 16.17 -3.28
CA PRO A 432 -26.12 17.18 -3.91
C PRO A 432 -24.68 17.16 -3.37
N MET A 433 -23.71 17.07 -4.27
CA MET A 433 -22.28 17.12 -3.94
C MET A 433 -21.79 18.55 -3.68
N GLY A 434 -20.63 18.70 -3.02
CA GLY A 434 -19.89 19.97 -2.95
C GLY A 434 -20.35 20.96 -1.86
N ARG A 435 -21.06 20.51 -0.83
CA ARG A 435 -21.60 21.38 0.24
C ARG A 435 -20.55 22.03 1.16
N GLN A 436 -19.34 21.48 1.28
CA GLN A 436 -18.44 21.82 2.39
C GLN A 436 -17.08 22.45 2.01
N ASN A 437 -16.66 22.43 0.73
CA ASN A 437 -15.34 22.96 0.36
C ASN A 437 -15.32 23.66 -1.01
N PRO A 438 -14.75 24.87 -1.11
CA PRO A 438 -14.54 25.51 -2.40
C PRO A 438 -13.49 24.72 -3.20
N ILE A 439 -13.85 24.35 -4.44
CA ILE A 439 -12.93 23.77 -5.41
C ILE A 439 -12.02 24.89 -5.91
N ARG A 440 -10.79 24.95 -5.38
CA ARG A 440 -9.84 26.03 -5.72
C ARG A 440 -8.89 25.60 -6.81
N SER A 441 -8.70 26.46 -7.82
CA SER A 441 -7.59 26.32 -8.76
C SER A 441 -6.28 26.63 -8.03
N GLY A 442 -5.40 25.63 -7.93
CA GLY A 442 -4.04 25.81 -7.38
C GLY A 442 -3.11 26.49 -8.37
N GLY A 443 -3.50 27.66 -8.89
CA GLY A 443 -2.73 28.47 -9.82
C GLY A 443 -1.48 29.02 -9.15
N ARG A 444 -0.41 28.23 -9.16
CA ARG A 444 0.93 28.69 -8.80
C ARG A 444 1.69 28.99 -10.08
N GLU A 445 2.40 30.10 -10.08
CA GLU A 445 3.34 30.44 -11.13
C GLU A 445 4.43 29.36 -11.22
N VAL A 446 4.75 28.93 -12.44
CA VAL A 446 5.76 27.90 -12.69
C VAL A 446 7.06 28.60 -13.08
N ILE A 447 8.03 28.55 -12.18
CA ILE A 447 9.32 29.26 -12.30
C ILE A 447 10.43 28.32 -12.83
N ASP A 448 10.31 27.02 -12.59
CA ASP A 448 11.28 26.02 -13.02
C ASP A 448 11.40 25.97 -14.56
N PRO A 449 12.62 25.81 -15.11
CA PRO A 449 12.83 25.76 -16.55
C PRO A 449 12.23 24.49 -17.17
N PHE A 450 11.74 24.61 -18.40
CA PHE A 450 11.21 23.50 -19.19
C PHE A 450 11.47 23.71 -20.69
N ASP A 451 11.43 22.62 -21.45
CA ASP A 451 11.49 22.61 -22.91
C ASP A 451 10.12 23.03 -23.51
N PRO A 452 10.04 24.15 -24.27
CA PRO A 452 8.81 24.60 -24.89
C PRO A 452 8.22 23.60 -25.90
N ALA A 453 9.06 22.83 -26.60
CA ALA A 453 8.58 21.83 -27.56
C ALA A 453 7.88 20.66 -26.84
N LEU A 454 8.41 20.28 -25.67
CA LEU A 454 7.81 19.27 -24.81
C LEU A 454 6.46 19.75 -24.25
N LEU A 455 6.38 21.00 -23.80
CA LEU A 455 5.11 21.60 -23.37
C LEU A 455 4.09 21.63 -24.51
N GLY A 456 4.47 22.08 -25.70
CA GLY A 456 3.56 22.11 -26.86
C GLY A 456 2.98 20.74 -27.20
N LYS A 457 3.77 19.67 -27.09
CA LYS A 457 3.28 18.29 -27.23
C LYS A 457 2.28 17.91 -26.13
N ALA A 458 2.56 18.27 -24.88
CA ALA A 458 1.67 18.00 -23.77
C ALA A 458 0.34 18.78 -23.88
N GLU A 459 0.39 20.05 -24.30
CA GLU A 459 -0.79 20.89 -24.50
C GLU A 459 -1.68 20.39 -25.65
N SER A 460 -1.08 19.93 -26.75
CA SER A 460 -1.84 19.31 -27.85
C SER A 460 -2.65 18.10 -27.36
N LEU A 461 -2.05 17.24 -26.53
CA LEU A 461 -2.76 16.11 -25.91
C LEU A 461 -3.78 16.58 -24.87
N TYR A 462 -3.48 17.62 -24.09
CA TYR A 462 -4.41 18.20 -23.11
C TYR A 462 -5.71 18.67 -23.77
N TRP A 463 -5.63 19.35 -24.90
CA TRP A 463 -6.83 19.80 -25.61
C TRP A 463 -7.67 18.64 -26.15
N GLN A 464 -7.04 17.55 -26.62
CA GLN A 464 -7.75 16.32 -27.00
C GLN A 464 -8.46 15.67 -25.80
N LEU A 465 -7.80 15.65 -24.64
CA LEU A 465 -8.42 15.16 -23.39
C LEU A 465 -9.60 16.03 -22.96
N ARG A 466 -9.46 17.37 -23.06
CA ARG A 466 -10.51 18.34 -22.69
C ARG A 466 -11.71 18.29 -23.62
N GLU A 467 -11.49 18.14 -24.92
CA GLU A 467 -12.56 17.91 -25.89
C GLU A 467 -13.35 16.64 -25.55
N LYS A 468 -12.65 15.52 -25.31
CA LYS A 468 -13.31 14.26 -24.91
C LYS A 468 -13.95 14.33 -23.51
N GLY A 469 -13.42 15.17 -22.63
CA GLY A 469 -13.93 15.44 -21.29
C GLY A 469 -15.03 16.50 -21.21
N SER A 470 -15.47 17.07 -22.34
CA SER A 470 -16.41 18.19 -22.37
C SER A 470 -17.78 17.89 -21.77
N TRP A 471 -18.14 16.61 -21.67
CA TRP A 471 -19.36 16.13 -20.99
C TRP A 471 -19.50 16.70 -19.57
N LEU A 472 -18.39 17.04 -18.92
CA LEU A 472 -18.41 17.56 -17.55
C LEU A 472 -19.11 18.92 -17.46
N THR A 473 -18.97 19.79 -18.47
CA THR A 473 -19.50 21.17 -18.43
C THR A 473 -20.60 21.45 -19.45
N GLN A 474 -20.95 20.47 -20.28
CA GLN A 474 -22.09 20.57 -21.18
C GLN A 474 -23.41 20.65 -20.39
N ALA A 475 -24.32 21.51 -20.85
CA ALA A 475 -25.69 21.49 -20.36
C ALA A 475 -26.34 20.13 -20.70
N PRO A 476 -27.19 19.59 -19.81
CA PRO A 476 -27.80 18.28 -19.96
C PRO A 476 -28.67 18.12 -21.21
#